data_AF-A0A136P965-F1
#
_entry.id   AF-A0A136P965-F1
#
_cell.length_a   1.000
_cell.length_b   1.000
_cell.length_c   1.000
_cell.angle_alpha   90.00
_cell.angle_beta   90.00
_cell.angle_gamma   90.00
#
_symmetry.space_group_name_H-M   'P 1'
#
loop_
_entity.id
_entity.type
_entity.pdbx_description
1 polymer ?
#
loop_
_entity_poly.entity_id
_entity_poly.type
_entity_poly.pdbx_seq_one_letter_code
_entity_poly.pdbx_strand_id
1 'polypeptide(L)'
;MRVFQNNAYISIDFLNNKSEVFRLTDINTPDTGMAFPLSETKKIVYEEPKPENAESINPIKNELESFITSIIEDKPVKVSLNAGREAVEVADKILQIVKESRKA
;
A
#
# COMPACT_ATOMS: atom_id res chain seq x y z
N MET A 1 -2.24 -2.54 7.75
CA MET A 1 -0.80 -2.24 7.68
C MET A 1 -0.57 -0.81 8.16
N ARG A 2 0.55 -0.55 8.84
CA ARG A 2 0.92 0.79 9.31
C ARG A 2 2.29 1.13 8.76
N VAL A 3 2.43 2.30 8.15
CA VAL A 3 3.69 2.79 7.56
C VAL A 3 4.02 4.13 8.17
N PHE A 4 5.27 4.27 8.62
CA PHE A 4 5.81 5.50 9.18
C PHE A 4 6.84 6.07 8.21
N GLN A 5 6.65 7.33 7.83
CA GLN A 5 7.64 8.16 7.15
C GLN A 5 7.95 9.36 8.05
N ASN A 6 9.11 10.01 7.84
CA ASN A 6 9.56 11.14 8.68
C ASN A 6 8.48 12.21 8.90
N ASN A 7 7.63 12.47 7.90
CA ASN A 7 6.56 13.48 7.98
C ASN A 7 5.16 12.91 7.72
N ALA A 8 4.98 11.58 7.76
CA ALA A 8 3.66 10.99 7.51
C ALA A 8 3.43 9.67 8.25
N TYR A 9 2.19 9.47 8.68
CA TYR A 9 1.68 8.21 9.19
C TYR A 9 0.56 7.73 8.29
N ILE A 10 0.69 6.52 7.78
CA ILE A 10 -0.27 5.93 6.84
C ILE A 10 -0.80 4.63 7.45
N SER A 11 -2.11 4.59 7.67
CA SER A 11 -2.84 3.40 8.10
C SER A 11 -3.63 2.85 6.92
N ILE A 12 -3.44 1.57 6.61
CA ILE A 12 -4.12 0.88 5.51
C ILE A 12 -4.91 -0.28 6.08
N ASP A 13 -6.21 -0.25 5.89
CA ASP A 13 -7.14 -1.34 6.17
C ASP A 13 -7.55 -2.00 4.85
N PHE A 14 -6.98 -3.17 4.59
CA PHE A 14 -7.27 -3.95 3.38
C PHE A 14 -8.64 -4.62 3.41
N LEU A 15 -9.22 -4.86 4.59
CA LEU A 15 -10.53 -5.48 4.70
C LEU A 15 -11.62 -4.49 4.28
N ASN A 16 -11.49 -3.26 4.75
CA ASN A 16 -12.45 -2.19 4.46
C ASN A 16 -12.05 -1.33 3.24
N ASN A 17 -10.95 -1.67 2.56
CA ASN A 17 -10.34 -0.84 1.51
C ASN A 17 -10.19 0.63 1.90
N LYS A 18 -9.90 0.88 3.18
CA LYS A 18 -9.77 2.23 3.75
C LYS A 18 -8.29 2.54 3.91
N SER A 19 -7.90 3.76 3.53
CA SER A 19 -6.59 4.29 3.88
C SER A 19 -6.74 5.63 4.59
N GLU A 20 -5.96 5.82 5.63
CA GLU A 20 -5.94 7.04 6.43
C GLU A 20 -4.51 7.56 6.40
N VAL A 21 -4.34 8.79 5.92
CA VAL A 21 -3.03 9.42 5.75
C VAL A 21 -2.98 10.68 6.60
N PHE A 22 -2.04 10.72 7.53
CA PHE A 22 -1.74 11.88 8.34
C PHE A 22 -0.39 12.43 7.91
N ARG A 23 -0.33 13.69 7.45
CA ARG A 23 0.91 14.34 7.00
C ARG A 23 1.20 15.56 7.86
N LEU A 24 2.47 15.74 8.23
CA LEU A 24 2.95 16.97 8.84
C LEU A 24 3.40 17.94 7.74
N THR A 25 2.75 19.10 7.64
CA THR A 25 3.04 20.14 6.63
C THR A 25 3.26 21.50 7.29
N ASP A 26 3.82 22.44 6.54
CA ASP A 26 3.91 23.83 6.99
C ASP A 26 2.54 24.51 6.95
N ILE A 27 2.35 25.54 7.79
CA ILE A 27 1.07 26.26 7.90
C ILE A 27 0.62 26.88 6.56
N ASN A 28 1.60 27.29 5.75
CA ASN A 28 1.40 27.95 4.45
C ASN A 28 1.14 26.98 3.29
N THR A 29 1.29 25.66 3.51
CA THR A 29 1.05 24.67 2.45
C THR A 29 -0.46 24.58 2.19
N PRO A 30 -0.95 24.54 0.93
CA PRO A 30 -2.37 24.37 0.64
C PRO A 30 -2.93 23.08 1.25
N ASP A 31 -4.16 23.17 1.78
CA ASP A 31 -4.83 22.02 2.39
C ASP A 31 -5.43 21.11 1.32
N THR A 32 -4.97 19.86 1.29
CA THR A 32 -5.49 18.79 0.42
C THR A 32 -6.54 17.92 1.12
N GLY A 33 -6.79 18.17 2.41
CA GLY A 33 -7.71 17.43 3.26
C GLY A 33 -8.10 18.21 4.51
N MET A 34 -8.50 17.52 5.58
CA MET A 34 -8.81 18.16 6.86
C MET A 34 -7.52 18.55 7.58
N ALA A 35 -7.35 19.83 7.87
CA ALA A 35 -6.15 20.34 8.52
C ALA A 35 -6.38 20.66 10.00
N PHE A 36 -5.43 20.23 10.84
CA PHE A 36 -5.39 20.49 12.27
C PHE A 36 -4.12 21.28 12.60
N PRO A 37 -4.22 22.51 13.12
CA PRO A 37 -3.04 23.28 13.51
C PRO A 37 -2.33 22.59 14.68
N LEU A 38 -1.01 22.44 14.57
CA LEU A 38 -0.17 21.87 15.63
C LEU A 38 0.67 22.96 16.32
N SER A 39 1.10 23.96 15.55
CA SER A 39 1.80 25.15 16.03
C SER A 39 1.60 26.31 15.04
N GLU A 40 2.20 27.47 15.31
CA GLU A 40 2.18 28.62 14.39
C GLU A 40 2.81 28.32 13.03
N THR A 41 3.70 27.33 12.94
CA THR A 41 4.43 27.00 11.71
C THR A 41 4.06 25.66 11.10
N LYS A 42 3.42 24.76 11.87
CA LYS A 42 3.13 23.38 11.45
C LYS A 42 1.66 23.03 11.63
N LYS A 43 1.15 22.22 10.71
CA LYS A 43 -0.19 21.61 10.78
C LYS A 43 -0.13 20.14 10.37
N ILE A 44 -1.12 19.37 10.82
CA ILE A 44 -1.34 17.99 10.39
C ILE A 44 -2.49 17.99 9.40
N VAL A 45 -2.26 17.45 8.21
CA VAL A 45 -3.31 17.23 7.21
C VAL A 45 -3.73 15.77 7.26
N TYR A 46 -5.02 15.54 7.49
CA TYR A 46 -5.69 14.25 7.41
C TYR A 46 -6.37 14.08 6.06
N GLU A 47 -6.06 12.98 5.40
CA GLU A 47 -6.66 12.57 4.13
C GLU A 47 -7.19 11.14 4.28
N GLU A 48 -8.38 10.92 3.75
CA GLU A 48 -8.93 9.58 3.53
C GLU A 48 -9.09 9.40 2.02
N PRO A 49 -8.04 8.91 1.31
CA PRO A 49 -8.13 8.65 -0.11
C PRO A 49 -9.25 7.63 -0.36
N LYS A 50 -10.29 8.07 -1.07
CA LYS A 50 -11.31 7.17 -1.58
C LYS A 50 -10.83 6.63 -2.93
N PRO A 51 -10.87 5.32 -3.18
CA PRO A 51 -10.59 4.80 -4.50
C PRO A 51 -11.59 5.40 -5.50
N GLU A 52 -11.09 5.93 -6.64
CA GLU A 52 -11.93 6.52 -7.70
C GLU A 52 -12.97 5.52 -8.24
N ASN A 53 -12.66 4.22 -8.18
CA ASN A 53 -13.56 3.13 -8.53
C ASN A 53 -13.81 2.25 -7.29
N ALA A 54 -14.71 2.71 -6.42
CA ALA A 54 -15.16 1.96 -5.24
C ALA A 54 -16.13 0.81 -5.57
N GLU A 55 -16.50 0.63 -6.85
CA GLU A 55 -17.18 -0.59 -7.28
C GLU A 55 -16.31 -1.79 -6.91
N SER A 56 -16.94 -2.80 -6.30
CA SER A 56 -16.30 -3.85 -5.52
C SER A 56 -15.32 -4.73 -6.31
N ILE A 57 -14.12 -4.23 -6.56
CA ILE A 57 -13.02 -5.01 -7.09
C ILE A 57 -12.56 -5.91 -5.93
N ASN A 58 -13.15 -7.10 -5.82
CA ASN A 58 -12.65 -8.13 -4.93
C ASN A 58 -11.37 -8.71 -5.56
N PRO A 59 -10.17 -8.41 -5.01
CA PRO A 59 -8.92 -8.80 -5.66
C PRO A 59 -8.77 -10.33 -5.74
N ILE A 60 -9.24 -11.05 -4.72
CA ILE A 60 -9.19 -12.52 -4.66
C ILE A 60 -10.11 -13.13 -5.71
N LYS A 61 -11.34 -12.59 -5.85
CA LYS A 61 -12.27 -13.03 -6.90
C LYS A 61 -11.64 -12.84 -8.28
N ASN A 62 -11.04 -11.67 -8.54
CA ASN A 62 -10.43 -11.37 -9.83
C ASN A 62 -9.19 -12.24 -10.11
N GLU A 63 -8.40 -12.57 -9.10
CA GLU A 63 -7.27 -13.50 -9.23
C GLU A 63 -7.75 -14.91 -9.63
N LEU A 64 -8.76 -15.42 -8.92
CA LEU A 64 -9.34 -16.73 -9.22
C LEU A 64 -9.98 -16.78 -10.61
N GLU A 65 -10.72 -15.75 -10.99
CA GLU A 65 -11.29 -15.62 -12.34
C GLU A 65 -10.19 -15.59 -13.40
N SER A 66 -9.10 -14.84 -13.18
CA SER A 66 -7.96 -14.81 -14.10
C SER A 66 -7.30 -16.18 -14.24
N PHE A 67 -7.21 -16.95 -13.16
CA PHE A 67 -6.65 -18.30 -13.18
C PHE A 67 -7.56 -19.28 -13.93
N ILE A 68 -8.87 -19.24 -13.67
CA ILE A 68 -9.87 -20.05 -14.38
C ILE A 68 -9.85 -19.77 -15.88
N THR A 69 -9.82 -18.50 -16.28
CA THR A 69 -9.72 -18.13 -17.70
C THR A 69 -8.47 -18.70 -18.36
N SER A 70 -7.34 -18.70 -17.64
CA SER A 70 -6.09 -19.29 -18.16
C SER A 70 -6.24 -20.80 -18.42
N ILE A 71 -6.98 -21.52 -17.57
CA ILE A 71 -7.28 -22.95 -17.75
C ILE A 71 -8.22 -23.17 -18.95
N ILE A 72 -9.31 -22.40 -19.03
CA ILE A 72 -10.32 -22.58 -20.08
C ILE A 72 -9.76 -22.23 -21.47
N GLU A 73 -8.95 -21.19 -21.54
CA GLU A 73 -8.41 -20.67 -22.81
C GLU A 73 -7.03 -21.23 -23.16
N ASP A 74 -6.49 -22.14 -22.35
CA ASP A 74 -5.12 -22.70 -22.48
C ASP A 74 -4.06 -21.59 -22.65
N LYS A 75 -4.17 -20.54 -21.82
CA LYS A 75 -3.24 -19.41 -21.82
C LYS A 75 -2.27 -19.49 -20.63
N PRO A 76 -1.06 -18.94 -20.77
CA PRO A 76 -0.15 -18.81 -19.64
C PRO A 76 -0.80 -18.03 -18.50
N VAL A 77 -0.71 -18.58 -17.28
CA VAL A 77 -1.19 -17.89 -16.08
C VAL A 77 -0.42 -16.59 -15.85
N LYS A 78 -1.12 -15.58 -15.32
CA LYS A 78 -0.54 -14.25 -15.08
C LYS A 78 0.67 -14.28 -14.13
N VAL A 79 0.68 -15.22 -13.18
CA VAL A 79 1.81 -15.47 -12.27
C VAL A 79 2.21 -16.94 -12.41
N SER A 80 3.39 -17.18 -12.98
CA SER A 80 3.94 -18.54 -13.15
C SER A 80 4.65 -19.04 -11.90
N LEU A 81 4.90 -20.36 -11.83
CA LEU A 81 5.65 -20.98 -10.73
C LEU A 81 7.06 -20.36 -10.55
N ASN A 82 7.76 -20.11 -11.67
CA ASN A 82 9.09 -19.49 -11.63
C ASN A 82 9.02 -18.06 -11.09
N ALA A 83 8.03 -17.27 -11.53
CA ALA A 83 7.83 -15.92 -11.01
C ALA A 83 7.53 -15.95 -9.50
N GLY A 84 6.74 -16.92 -9.03
CA GLY A 84 6.49 -17.13 -7.60
C GLY A 84 7.77 -17.46 -6.81
N ARG A 85 8.62 -18.35 -7.33
CA ARG A 85 9.91 -18.70 -6.70
C ARG A 85 10.83 -17.48 -6.61
N GLU A 86 11.01 -16.75 -7.70
CA GLU A 86 11.87 -15.57 -7.77
C GLU A 86 11.39 -14.47 -6.80
N ALA A 87 10.07 -14.26 -6.67
CA ALA A 87 9.52 -13.32 -5.72
C ALA A 87 9.88 -13.67 -4.26
N VAL A 88 9.83 -14.96 -3.90
CA VAL A 88 10.22 -15.44 -2.56
C VAL A 88 11.73 -15.26 -2.32
N GLU A 89 12.57 -15.57 -3.31
CA GLU A 89 14.02 -15.36 -3.21
C GLU A 89 14.38 -13.89 -3.00
N VAL A 90 13.73 -12.97 -3.73
CA VAL A 90 13.92 -11.53 -3.54
C VAL A 90 13.44 -11.07 -2.17
N ALA A 91 12.30 -11.57 -1.70
CA ALA A 91 11.80 -11.26 -0.36
C ALA A 91 12.78 -11.68 0.73
N ASP A 92 13.39 -12.88 0.62
CA ASP A 92 14.40 -13.34 1.58
C ASP A 92 15.64 -12.44 1.60
N LYS A 93 16.14 -12.04 0.41
CA LYS A 93 17.28 -11.11 0.30
C LYS A 93 17.00 -9.77 0.99
N ILE A 94 15.82 -9.19 0.79
CA ILE A 94 15.42 -7.94 1.46
C ILE A 94 15.41 -8.14 2.99
N LEU A 95 14.84 -9.25 3.46
CA LEU A 95 14.81 -9.55 4.89
C LEU A 95 16.20 -9.72 5.50
N GLN A 96 17.16 -10.30 4.77
CA GLN A 96 18.55 -10.42 5.21
C GLN A 96 19.20 -9.04 5.36
N ILE A 97 19.09 -8.16 4.36
CA ILE A 97 19.62 -6.78 4.41
C ILE A 97 19.02 -6.00 5.59
N VAL A 98 17.71 -6.13 5.81
CA VAL A 98 17.03 -5.48 6.95
C VAL A 98 17.53 -6.03 8.29
N LYS A 99 17.86 -7.31 8.39
CA LYS A 99 18.44 -7.91 9.61
C LYS A 99 19.86 -7.43 9.86
N GLU A 100 20.69 -7.29 8.82
CA GLU A 100 22.07 -6.82 8.93
C GLU A 100 22.14 -5.35 9.33
N SER A 101 21.35 -4.49 8.68
CA SER A 101 21.27 -3.06 9.02
C SER A 101 20.80 -2.75 10.44
N ARG A 102 20.08 -3.68 11.10
CA ARG A 102 19.67 -3.55 12.51
C ARG A 102 20.73 -4.00 13.52
N LYS A 103 21.82 -4.63 13.07
CA LYS A 103 22.94 -5.07 13.94
C LYS A 103 24.06 -4.03 14.03
N ALA A 104 24.09 -3.06 13.12
CA ALA A 104 25.00 -1.91 13.13
C ALA A 104 24.38 -0.76 13.95
#